data_AF-A0A2V9QN32-F1
#
_entry.id   AF-A0A2V9QN32-F1
#
_cell.length_a   1.000
_cell.length_b   1.000
_cell.length_c   1.000
_cell.angle_alpha   90.00
_cell.angle_beta   90.00
_cell.angle_gamma   90.00
#
_symmetry.space_group_name_H-M   'P 1'
#
loop_
_entity.id
_entity.type
_entity.pdbx_description
1 polymer ?
#
loop_
_entity_poly.entity_id
_entity_poly.type
_entity_poly.pdbx_seq_one_letter_code
_entity_poly.pdbx_strand_id
1 'polypeptide(L)'
;EANTGSGNLQVRDIGDGVRAHTGSGNLALSGVKGSAFARTGSGDIRASNIAGGFDGQTGSGHLVLEQTAPGAVRAETGSGGLELRNVRGSLQAQAGSGDIKAEGEATGGWVVHTGSGSVELRFPQNASFDLNAHTGSGSINLSHPVTVQGTIGRKEVRGKVGSGGVPVEVQTGSGDIRID
;
A
#
# COMPACT_ATOMS: atom_id res chain seq x y z
N GLU A 1 -4.85 -23.74 0.90
CA GLU A 1 -6.02 -22.85 0.79
C GLU A 1 -6.84 -22.96 2.08
N ALA A 2 -7.40 -21.87 2.59
CA ALA A 2 -8.20 -21.84 3.82
C ALA A 2 -9.43 -20.93 3.60
N ASN A 3 -10.62 -21.43 3.91
CA ASN A 3 -11.89 -20.75 3.66
C ASN A 3 -12.80 -20.85 4.89
N THR A 4 -13.56 -19.80 5.20
CA THR A 4 -14.63 -19.82 6.21
C THR A 4 -15.68 -18.74 5.92
N GLY A 5 -16.88 -18.85 6.47
CA GLY A 5 -17.93 -17.84 6.30
C GLY A 5 -17.76 -16.65 7.26
N SER A 6 -17.78 -16.93 8.56
CA SER A 6 -17.72 -15.89 9.60
C SER A 6 -16.58 -16.09 10.59
N GLY A 7 -15.84 -17.19 10.47
CA GLY A 7 -14.73 -17.50 11.37
C GLY A 7 -13.50 -16.65 11.08
N ASN A 8 -12.67 -16.48 12.11
CA ASN A 8 -11.32 -15.97 11.93
C ASN A 8 -10.45 -17.07 11.31
N LEU A 9 -9.60 -16.72 10.34
CA LEU A 9 -8.57 -17.63 9.84
C LEU A 9 -7.21 -17.16 10.31
N GLN A 10 -6.42 -18.14 10.72
CA GLN A 10 -5.04 -17.92 11.10
C GLN A 10 -4.17 -18.94 10.38
N VAL A 11 -3.23 -18.46 9.58
CA VAL A 11 -2.30 -19.28 8.83
C VAL A 11 -0.88 -18.85 9.17
N ARG A 12 -0.02 -19.83 9.51
CA ARG A 12 1.34 -19.57 9.94
C ARG A 12 2.35 -20.48 9.24
N ASP A 13 3.57 -19.98 9.09
CA ASP A 13 4.77 -20.75 8.76
C ASP A 13 4.61 -21.61 7.49
N ILE A 14 4.23 -20.93 6.40
CA ILE A 14 3.99 -21.57 5.10
C ILE A 14 5.24 -21.45 4.25
N GLY A 15 5.80 -22.58 3.84
CA GLY A 15 7.01 -22.66 3.02
C GLY A 15 6.82 -22.25 1.54
N ASP A 16 5.58 -22.08 1.10
CA ASP A 16 5.20 -21.68 -0.26
C ASP A 16 4.08 -20.61 -0.20
N GLY A 17 3.24 -20.48 -1.23
CA GLY A 17 2.13 -19.55 -1.28
C GLY A 17 0.90 -19.99 -0.48
N VAL A 18 0.08 -19.01 -0.09
CA VAL A 18 -1.17 -19.22 0.67
C VAL A 18 -2.32 -18.45 0.04
N ARG A 19 -3.52 -19.06 0.06
CA ARG A 19 -4.79 -18.37 -0.18
C ARG A 19 -5.70 -18.53 1.04
N ALA A 20 -6.17 -17.42 1.57
CA ALA A 20 -7.08 -17.37 2.71
C ALA A 20 -8.28 -16.46 2.41
N HIS A 21 -9.49 -16.95 2.69
CA HIS A 21 -10.72 -16.20 2.47
C HIS A 21 -11.70 -16.38 3.64
N THR A 22 -12.32 -15.27 4.04
CA THR A 22 -13.44 -15.27 4.99
C THR A 22 -14.50 -14.29 4.54
N GLY A 23 -15.76 -14.46 4.95
CA GLY A 23 -16.82 -13.49 4.66
C GLY A 23 -16.76 -12.29 5.62
N SER A 24 -16.77 -12.55 6.93
CA SER A 24 -16.81 -11.48 7.94
C SER A 24 -15.72 -11.58 9.00
N GLY A 25 -14.96 -12.66 9.04
CA GLY A 25 -13.91 -12.83 10.04
C GLY A 25 -12.62 -12.09 9.72
N ASN A 26 -11.71 -12.10 10.69
CA ASN A 26 -10.37 -11.56 10.54
C ASN A 26 -9.43 -12.60 9.92
N LEU A 27 -8.50 -12.14 9.10
CA LEU A 27 -7.44 -12.96 8.51
C LEU A 27 -6.09 -12.58 9.13
N ALA A 28 -5.41 -13.55 9.73
CA ALA A 28 -4.05 -13.40 10.20
C ALA A 28 -3.12 -14.36 9.43
N LEU A 29 -2.25 -13.82 8.58
CA LEU A 29 -1.21 -14.55 7.87
C LEU A 29 0.15 -14.18 8.46
N SER A 30 0.98 -15.16 8.83
CA SER A 30 2.33 -14.88 9.33
C SER A 30 3.36 -15.88 8.81
N GLY A 31 4.52 -15.40 8.37
CA GLY A 31 5.63 -16.28 8.02
C GLY A 31 5.39 -17.07 6.73
N VAL A 32 4.90 -16.39 5.69
CA VAL A 32 4.66 -16.99 4.36
C VAL A 32 5.89 -16.76 3.50
N LYS A 33 6.51 -17.83 3.01
CA LYS A 33 7.71 -17.76 2.17
C LYS A 33 7.41 -17.48 0.70
N GLY A 34 6.24 -17.90 0.20
CA GLY A 34 5.75 -17.59 -1.15
C GLY A 34 4.77 -16.42 -1.17
N SER A 35 3.96 -16.35 -2.24
CA SER A 35 2.93 -15.32 -2.39
C SER A 35 1.71 -15.55 -1.50
N ALA A 36 1.15 -14.49 -0.95
CA ALA A 36 -0.02 -14.55 -0.08
C ALA A 36 -1.23 -13.84 -0.69
N PHE A 37 -2.38 -14.51 -0.66
CA PHE A 37 -3.67 -13.96 -1.08
C PHE A 37 -4.64 -13.97 0.11
N ALA A 38 -5.20 -12.83 0.47
CA ALA A 38 -6.07 -12.67 1.64
C ALA A 38 -7.31 -11.85 1.29
N ARG A 39 -8.52 -12.40 1.49
CA ARG A 39 -9.77 -11.67 1.22
C ARG A 39 -10.79 -11.81 2.33
N THR A 40 -11.32 -10.69 2.81
CA THR A 40 -12.44 -10.64 3.75
C THR A 40 -13.48 -9.61 3.31
N GLY A 41 -14.75 -9.82 3.62
CA GLY A 41 -15.80 -8.84 3.31
C GLY A 41 -15.78 -7.68 4.31
N SER A 42 -15.61 -7.95 5.59
CA SER A 42 -15.73 -6.93 6.64
C SER A 42 -14.65 -6.98 7.72
N GLY A 43 -13.88 -8.06 7.81
CA GLY A 43 -12.86 -8.19 8.84
C GLY A 43 -11.55 -7.48 8.50
N ASP A 44 -10.63 -7.53 9.44
CA ASP A 44 -9.28 -7.02 9.25
C ASP A 44 -8.38 -8.09 8.60
N ILE A 45 -7.39 -7.63 7.85
CA ILE A 45 -6.31 -8.47 7.32
C ILE A 45 -5.01 -8.03 7.96
N ARG A 46 -4.33 -8.97 8.63
CA ARG A 46 -2.99 -8.76 9.15
C ARG A 46 -2.06 -9.79 8.51
N ALA A 47 -1.13 -9.33 7.69
CA ALA A 47 -0.15 -10.16 7.00
C ALA A 47 1.26 -9.73 7.40
N SER A 48 1.97 -10.56 8.17
CA SER A 48 3.33 -10.26 8.62
C SER A 48 4.33 -11.30 8.13
N ASN A 49 5.59 -10.89 8.00
CA ASN A 49 6.67 -11.77 7.55
C ASN A 49 6.37 -12.45 6.20
N ILE A 50 5.86 -11.68 5.24
CA ILE A 50 5.57 -12.17 3.88
C ILE A 50 6.82 -12.00 3.02
N ALA A 51 7.37 -13.08 2.48
CA ALA A 51 8.60 -13.06 1.67
C ALA A 51 8.35 -13.10 0.15
N GLY A 52 7.09 -13.03 -0.29
CA GLY A 52 6.71 -12.97 -1.69
C GLY A 52 5.73 -11.83 -1.99
N GLY A 53 5.04 -11.95 -3.13
CA GLY A 53 3.97 -11.02 -3.48
C GLY A 53 2.77 -11.12 -2.55
N PHE A 54 1.97 -10.07 -2.49
CA PHE A 54 0.79 -10.00 -1.65
C PHE A 54 -0.39 -9.41 -2.41
N ASP A 55 -1.54 -10.08 -2.35
CA ASP A 55 -2.84 -9.59 -2.85
C ASP A 55 -3.83 -9.65 -1.68
N GLY A 56 -4.22 -8.49 -1.16
CA GLY A 56 -5.10 -8.37 -0.01
C GLY A 56 -6.29 -7.46 -0.29
N GLN A 57 -7.49 -7.89 0.10
CA GLN A 57 -8.71 -7.13 -0.09
C GLN A 57 -9.65 -7.25 1.11
N THR A 58 -10.10 -6.12 1.65
CA THR A 58 -11.18 -6.06 2.65
C THR A 58 -12.25 -5.04 2.25
N GLY A 59 -13.53 -5.27 2.58
CA GLY A 59 -14.57 -4.27 2.27
C GLY A 59 -14.55 -3.10 3.25
N SER A 60 -14.40 -3.37 4.55
CA SER A 60 -14.54 -2.35 5.60
C SER A 60 -13.42 -2.35 6.63
N GLY A 61 -12.63 -3.42 6.73
CA GLY A 61 -11.58 -3.55 7.74
C GLY A 61 -10.27 -2.86 7.35
N HIS A 62 -9.32 -2.87 8.28
CA HIS A 62 -7.94 -2.46 8.07
C HIS A 62 -7.15 -3.62 7.45
N LEU A 63 -6.35 -3.31 6.43
CA LEU A 63 -5.31 -4.19 5.93
C LEU A 63 -3.93 -3.70 6.37
N VAL A 64 -3.24 -4.52 7.16
CA VAL A 64 -1.84 -4.33 7.56
C VAL A 64 -0.98 -5.38 6.88
N LEU A 65 0.06 -4.94 6.16
CA LEU A 65 1.06 -5.78 5.52
C LEU A 65 2.46 -5.41 6.02
N GLU A 66 3.30 -6.43 6.28
CA GLU A 66 4.74 -6.29 6.45
C GLU A 66 5.48 -7.33 5.61
N GLN A 67 6.23 -6.86 4.61
CA GLN A 67 7.07 -7.71 3.77
C GLN A 67 8.47 -7.91 4.37
N THR A 68 9.07 -9.05 4.06
CA THR A 68 10.46 -9.41 4.45
C THR A 68 11.38 -9.61 3.25
N ALA A 69 10.82 -9.70 2.05
CA ALA A 69 11.56 -9.76 0.80
C ALA A 69 10.77 -9.06 -0.33
N PRO A 70 11.43 -8.69 -1.44
CA PRO A 70 10.76 -8.04 -2.56
C PRO A 70 9.65 -8.88 -3.19
N GLY A 71 8.56 -8.22 -3.57
CA GLY A 71 7.42 -8.84 -4.25
C GLY A 71 6.33 -7.82 -4.54
N ALA A 72 5.59 -8.02 -5.63
CA ALA A 72 4.49 -7.12 -6.00
C ALA A 72 3.38 -7.12 -4.93
N VAL A 73 2.88 -5.94 -4.58
CA VAL A 73 1.81 -5.76 -3.59
C VAL A 73 0.59 -5.14 -4.26
N ARG A 74 -0.56 -5.76 -4.05
CA ARG A 74 -1.89 -5.20 -4.29
C ARG A 74 -2.67 -5.21 -2.99
N ALA A 75 -3.13 -4.04 -2.55
CA ALA A 75 -3.88 -3.88 -1.32
C ALA A 75 -5.09 -2.97 -1.54
N GLU A 76 -6.28 -3.47 -1.23
CA GLU A 76 -7.53 -2.75 -1.46
C GLU A 76 -8.43 -2.77 -0.22
N THR A 77 -9.03 -1.61 0.09
CA THR A 77 -10.08 -1.50 1.09
C THR A 77 -11.18 -0.53 0.66
N GLY A 78 -12.43 -0.82 0.99
CA GLY A 78 -13.55 0.10 0.74
C GLY A 78 -13.53 1.26 1.73
N SER A 79 -13.75 0.97 3.01
CA SER A 79 -13.90 2.00 4.05
C SER A 79 -12.78 2.03 5.08
N GLY A 80 -11.97 0.97 5.19
CA GLY A 80 -10.87 0.92 6.15
C GLY A 80 -9.61 1.60 5.63
N GLY A 81 -8.53 1.51 6.41
CA GLY A 81 -7.20 2.01 6.04
C GLY A 81 -6.29 0.92 5.47
N LEU A 82 -5.18 1.35 4.86
CA LEU A 82 -4.08 0.48 4.46
C LEU A 82 -2.82 0.90 5.19
N GLU A 83 -2.12 -0.06 5.79
CA GLU A 83 -0.79 0.15 6.35
C GLU A 83 0.18 -0.89 5.79
N LEU A 84 1.09 -0.45 4.94
CA LEU A 84 1.98 -1.33 4.16
C LEU A 84 3.43 -1.01 4.53
N ARG A 85 4.14 -2.01 5.06
CA ARG A 85 5.50 -1.86 5.58
C ARG A 85 6.52 -2.67 4.82
N ASN A 86 7.72 -2.10 4.67
CA ASN A 86 8.86 -2.69 3.98
C ASN A 86 8.56 -3.11 2.53
N VAL A 87 7.68 -2.38 1.85
CA VAL A 87 7.27 -2.70 0.47
C VAL A 87 8.46 -2.53 -0.45
N ARG A 88 8.86 -3.61 -1.12
CA ARG A 88 9.97 -3.60 -2.10
C ARG A 88 9.48 -4.24 -3.39
N GLY A 89 9.32 -3.45 -4.44
CA GLY A 89 8.71 -3.88 -5.70
C GLY A 89 7.66 -2.91 -6.18
N SER A 90 6.73 -3.39 -7.00
CA SER A 90 5.56 -2.63 -7.42
C SER A 90 4.48 -2.62 -6.34
N LEU A 91 3.75 -1.50 -6.25
CA LEU A 91 2.66 -1.31 -5.31
C LEU A 91 1.41 -0.80 -6.03
N GLN A 92 0.28 -1.44 -5.79
CA GLN A 92 -1.05 -0.93 -6.09
C GLN A 92 -1.86 -0.87 -4.79
N ALA A 93 -2.08 0.34 -4.26
CA ALA A 93 -2.82 0.55 -3.02
C ALA A 93 -4.06 1.41 -3.27
N GLN A 94 -5.24 0.92 -2.90
CA GLN A 94 -6.49 1.63 -3.09
C GLN A 94 -7.37 1.61 -1.84
N ALA A 95 -7.84 2.78 -1.42
CA ALA A 95 -8.81 2.94 -0.35
C ALA A 95 -10.00 3.78 -0.84
N GLY A 96 -11.23 3.44 -0.47
CA GLY A 96 -12.37 4.31 -0.76
C GLY A 96 -12.39 5.54 0.15
N SER A 97 -12.36 5.33 1.46
CA SER A 97 -12.49 6.40 2.45
C SER A 97 -11.39 6.48 3.50
N GLY A 98 -10.57 5.44 3.66
CA GLY A 98 -9.52 5.44 4.67
C GLY A 98 -8.16 5.93 4.17
N ASP A 99 -7.28 6.14 5.14
CA ASP A 99 -5.91 6.57 4.90
C ASP A 99 -5.05 5.43 4.34
N ILE A 100 -4.07 5.80 3.52
CA ILE A 100 -3.05 4.87 3.03
C ILE A 100 -1.71 5.32 3.59
N LYS A 101 -1.08 4.43 4.35
CA LYS A 101 0.31 4.57 4.80
C LYS A 101 1.13 3.48 4.15
N ALA A 102 2.13 3.87 3.36
CA ALA A 102 3.07 2.92 2.77
C ALA A 102 4.50 3.35 3.02
N GLU A 103 5.33 2.42 3.46
CA GLU A 103 6.76 2.62 3.61
C GLU A 103 7.55 1.55 2.86
N GLY A 104 8.64 1.96 2.24
CA GLY A 104 9.51 1.02 1.52
C GLY A 104 10.30 1.67 0.39
N GLU A 105 10.80 0.83 -0.50
CA GLU A 105 11.62 1.23 -1.63
C GLU A 105 10.89 0.88 -2.93
N ALA A 106 10.55 1.89 -3.72
CA ALA A 106 9.96 1.71 -5.02
C ALA A 106 11.02 1.15 -6.00
N THR A 107 11.13 -0.17 -6.08
CA THR A 107 11.92 -0.86 -7.11
C THR A 107 11.07 -1.28 -8.31
N GLY A 108 9.76 -1.01 -8.25
CA GLY A 108 8.79 -1.08 -9.34
C GLY A 108 7.80 0.07 -9.21
N GLY A 109 6.87 0.22 -10.16
CA GLY A 109 5.91 1.32 -10.15
C GLY A 109 4.97 1.29 -8.94
N TRP A 110 4.74 2.45 -8.32
CA TRP A 110 3.78 2.62 -7.23
C TRP A 110 2.59 3.43 -7.72
N VAL A 111 1.39 2.90 -7.49
CA VAL A 111 0.11 3.57 -7.75
C VAL A 111 -0.69 3.54 -6.47
N VAL A 112 -0.93 4.71 -5.90
CA VAL A 112 -1.61 4.87 -4.61
C VAL A 112 -2.79 5.82 -4.76
N HIS A 113 -3.99 5.34 -4.45
CA HIS A 113 -5.22 6.10 -4.63
C HIS A 113 -6.13 6.02 -3.40
N THR A 114 -6.64 7.15 -2.92
CA THR A 114 -7.74 7.18 -1.95
C THR A 114 -8.83 8.18 -2.33
N GLY A 115 -10.09 7.86 -2.08
CA GLY A 115 -11.19 8.77 -2.39
C GLY A 115 -11.30 9.95 -1.42
N SER A 116 -11.21 9.67 -0.12
CA SER A 116 -11.40 10.68 0.94
C SER A 116 -10.42 10.59 2.11
N GLY A 117 -9.41 9.74 2.01
CA GLY A 117 -8.35 9.63 2.99
C GLY A 117 -7.12 10.48 2.64
N SER A 118 -6.19 10.54 3.58
CA SER A 118 -4.85 11.06 3.35
C SER A 118 -3.89 9.96 2.91
N VAL A 119 -2.86 10.33 2.16
CA VAL A 119 -1.79 9.40 1.77
C VAL A 119 -0.50 9.83 2.44
N GLU A 120 0.17 8.90 3.09
CA GLU A 120 1.51 9.07 3.64
C GLU A 120 2.44 8.01 3.05
N LEU A 121 3.43 8.47 2.28
CA LEU A 121 4.47 7.62 1.74
C LEU A 121 5.80 7.93 2.44
N ARG A 122 6.52 6.91 2.87
CA ARG A 122 7.85 7.05 3.44
C ARG A 122 8.88 6.28 2.62
N PHE A 123 9.89 6.98 2.15
CA PHE A 123 10.98 6.42 1.37
C PHE A 123 12.33 6.53 2.09
N PRO A 124 13.32 5.68 1.75
CA PRO A 124 14.71 5.91 2.17
C PRO A 124 15.24 7.26 1.67
N GLN A 125 16.13 7.90 2.43
CA GLN A 125 16.67 9.25 2.10
C GLN A 125 17.35 9.35 0.72
N ASN A 126 17.83 8.22 0.19
CA ASN A 126 18.49 8.12 -1.11
C ASN A 126 17.56 7.60 -2.22
N ALA A 127 16.25 7.56 -1.98
CA ALA A 127 15.29 7.09 -2.98
C ALA A 127 15.30 7.96 -4.24
N SER A 128 15.10 7.32 -5.38
CA SER A 128 15.02 7.99 -6.68
C SER A 128 13.84 7.47 -7.48
N PHE A 129 12.95 8.37 -7.89
CA PHE A 129 11.71 8.03 -8.58
C PHE A 129 11.12 9.25 -9.30
N ASP A 130 10.29 8.98 -10.30
CA ASP A 130 9.51 10.01 -10.99
C ASP A 130 8.16 10.17 -10.29
N LEU A 131 7.91 11.34 -9.71
CA LEU A 131 6.74 11.62 -8.89
C LEU A 131 5.64 12.32 -9.70
N ASN A 132 4.42 11.79 -9.60
CA ASN A 132 3.18 12.45 -10.01
C ASN A 132 2.16 12.37 -8.86
N ALA A 133 1.98 13.48 -8.14
CA ALA A 133 1.07 13.55 -7.00
C ALA A 133 -0.04 14.57 -7.25
N HIS A 134 -1.29 14.20 -6.96
CA HIS A 134 -2.46 15.07 -7.13
C HIS A 134 -3.46 14.91 -5.98
N THR A 135 -3.96 16.04 -5.45
CA THR A 135 -5.08 16.06 -4.50
C THR A 135 -6.21 16.96 -5.00
N GLY A 136 -7.45 16.49 -4.94
CA GLY A 136 -8.62 17.30 -5.27
C GLY A 136 -8.83 18.42 -4.25
N SER A 137 -8.70 18.08 -2.96
CA SER A 137 -8.81 19.00 -1.82
C SER A 137 -7.80 18.63 -0.75
N GLY A 138 -6.96 19.59 -0.34
CA GLY A 138 -5.89 19.36 0.63
C GLY A 138 -4.60 20.04 0.19
N SER A 139 -3.49 19.53 0.68
CA SER A 139 -2.14 19.98 0.39
C SER A 139 -1.21 18.81 0.13
N ILE A 140 -0.16 19.07 -0.65
CA ILE A 140 0.94 18.13 -0.88
C ILE A 140 2.17 18.65 -0.16
N ASN A 141 2.72 17.85 0.75
CA ASN A 141 3.94 18.15 1.50
C ASN A 141 5.01 17.11 1.16
N LEU A 142 6.20 17.57 0.79
CA LEU A 142 7.32 16.73 0.39
C LEU A 142 8.53 17.11 1.23
N SER A 143 9.09 16.14 1.96
CA SER A 143 10.29 16.34 2.78
C SER A 143 11.59 16.00 2.02
N HIS A 144 11.47 15.43 0.82
CA HIS A 144 12.60 15.07 -0.05
C HIS A 144 13.00 16.24 -0.99
N PRO A 145 14.32 16.43 -1.27
CA PRO A 145 14.75 17.34 -2.33
C PRO A 145 14.24 16.85 -3.69
N VAL A 146 13.31 17.59 -4.29
CA VAL A 146 12.77 17.27 -5.60
C VAL A 146 13.46 18.13 -6.65
N THR A 147 14.07 17.50 -7.65
CA THR A 147 14.50 18.20 -8.86
C THR A 147 13.29 18.34 -9.76
N VAL A 148 12.77 19.55 -9.82
CA VAL A 148 11.49 19.80 -10.49
C VAL A 148 11.74 20.00 -11.98
N GLN A 149 11.17 19.12 -12.78
CA GLN A 149 10.86 19.39 -14.19
C GLN A 149 9.33 19.36 -14.31
N GLY A 150 8.67 20.51 -14.19
CA GLY A 150 7.21 20.61 -14.30
C GLY A 150 6.55 21.57 -13.33
N THR A 151 5.30 21.27 -12.98
CA THR A 151 4.42 22.10 -12.16
C THR A 151 4.52 21.70 -10.68
N ILE A 152 4.79 22.68 -9.81
CA ILE A 152 4.50 22.57 -8.38
C ILE A 152 3.37 23.54 -8.06
N GLY A 153 2.26 22.99 -7.61
CA GLY A 153 1.17 23.74 -7.03
C GLY A 153 0.78 23.14 -5.68
N ARG A 154 -0.10 23.84 -4.95
CA ARG A 154 -0.60 23.36 -3.65
C ARG A 154 -1.27 21.97 -3.73
N LYS A 155 -1.80 21.62 -4.90
CA LYS A 155 -2.63 20.43 -5.17
C LYS A 155 -2.04 19.46 -6.19
N GLU A 156 -0.91 19.79 -6.80
CA GLU A 156 -0.29 18.95 -7.82
C GLU A 156 1.22 19.12 -7.77
N VAL A 157 1.95 18.01 -7.81
CA VAL A 157 3.40 18.00 -7.95
C VAL A 157 3.77 17.00 -9.03
N ARG A 158 4.54 17.46 -10.01
CA ARG A 158 5.21 16.60 -10.97
C ARG A 158 6.70 16.91 -11.01
N GLY A 159 7.54 15.88 -10.90
CA GLY A 159 8.98 16.07 -10.93
C GLY A 159 9.75 14.80 -10.62
N LYS A 160 11.07 14.93 -10.48
CA LYS A 160 11.97 13.82 -10.18
C LYS A 160 12.50 13.95 -8.76
N VAL A 161 12.42 12.88 -7.99
CA VAL A 161 13.09 12.75 -6.69
C VAL A 161 14.41 12.02 -6.92
N GLY A 162 15.50 12.53 -6.34
CA GLY A 162 16.85 11.99 -6.58
C GLY A 162 17.21 12.04 -8.07
N SER A 163 17.61 10.89 -8.64
CA SER A 163 17.91 10.76 -10.08
C SER A 163 16.68 10.50 -10.97
N GLY A 164 15.47 10.42 -10.40
CA GLY A 164 14.29 9.89 -11.08
C GLY A 164 14.33 8.36 -11.22
N GLY A 165 13.42 7.78 -12.01
CA GLY A 165 13.44 6.34 -12.31
C GLY A 165 12.06 5.72 -12.40
N VAL A 166 11.69 4.88 -11.42
CA VAL A 166 10.39 4.23 -11.43
C VAL A 166 9.26 5.24 -11.19
N PRO A 167 8.07 5.05 -11.77
CA PRO A 167 6.95 5.95 -11.57
C PRO A 167 6.32 5.74 -10.19
N VAL A 168 6.06 6.84 -9.49
CA VAL A 168 5.28 6.91 -8.25
C VAL A 168 4.11 7.86 -8.49
N GLU A 169 2.91 7.28 -8.61
CA GLU A 169 1.66 8.01 -8.78
C GLU A 169 0.84 7.99 -7.50
N VAL A 170 0.44 9.17 -7.04
CA VAL A 170 -0.33 9.35 -5.81
C VAL A 170 -1.53 10.24 -6.07
N GLN A 171 -2.72 9.75 -5.75
CA GLN A 171 -3.94 10.50 -5.91
C GLN A 171 -4.81 10.43 -4.65
N THR A 172 -5.33 11.58 -4.22
CA THR A 172 -6.44 11.64 -3.27
C THR A 172 -7.55 12.55 -3.76
N GLY A 173 -8.81 12.13 -3.62
CA GLY A 173 -9.95 13.01 -3.94
C GLY A 173 -10.11 14.12 -2.91
N SER A 174 -9.93 13.81 -1.63
CA SER A 174 -10.00 14.77 -0.51
C SER A 174 -9.12 14.28 0.62
N GLY A 175 -8.02 14.96 0.86
CA GLY A 175 -7.01 14.60 1.85
C GLY A 175 -5.66 15.23 1.52
N ASP A 176 -4.76 15.14 2.49
CA ASP A 176 -3.39 15.57 2.29
C ASP A 176 -2.54 14.43 1.71
N ILE A 177 -1.54 14.79 0.92
CA ILE A 177 -0.49 13.87 0.51
C ILE A 177 0.78 14.30 1.23
N ARG A 178 1.38 13.38 1.96
CA ARG A 178 2.70 13.57 2.59
C ARG A 178 3.66 12.53 2.03
N ILE A 179 4.81 12.99 1.57
CA ILE A 179 5.88 12.12 1.10
C ILE A 179 7.14 12.51 1.87
N ASP A 180 7.56 11.61 2.74
CA ASP A 180 8.68 11.79 3.66
C ASP A 180 9.87 10.93 3.30
#